data_AF-A0A7S2PXP8-F1
#
_entry.id   AF-A0A7S2PXP8-F1
#
_cell.length_a   1.000
_cell.length_b   1.000
_cell.length_c   1.000
_cell.angle_alpha   90.00
_cell.angle_beta   90.00
_cell.angle_gamma   90.00
#
_symmetry.space_group_name_H-M   'P 1'
#
loop_
_entity.id
_entity.type
_entity.pdbx_description
1 polymer ?
#
loop_
_entity_poly.entity_id
_entity_poly.type
_entity_poly.pdbx_seq_one_letter_code
_entity_poly.pdbx_strand_id
1 'polypeptide(L)'
;MSALLPLAKATACEKPQHRAVPEDGLFAPPTELFSLDLHTVKDSDLKRFRAELKFDIPAGRRLDGFASWFDCEFGEAGWLLSTAPSQPLTHWRQTAFYFQ
;
A
#
# COMPACT_ATOMS: atom_id res chain seq x y z
N MET A 1 8.56 -8.73 30.16
CA MET A 1 7.77 -7.86 29.26
C MET A 1 6.99 -8.62 28.16
N SER A 2 7.04 -9.95 28.07
CA SER A 2 6.36 -10.73 27.01
C SER A 2 4.83 -10.74 27.12
N ALA A 3 4.26 -10.57 28.31
CA ALA A 3 2.81 -10.57 28.54
C ALA A 3 2.06 -9.45 27.78
N LEU A 4 2.74 -8.35 27.43
CA LEU A 4 2.13 -7.23 26.72
C LEU A 4 2.16 -7.38 25.19
N LEU A 5 2.89 -8.36 24.65
CA LEU A 5 3.05 -8.53 23.21
C LEU A 5 1.73 -8.75 22.46
N PRO A 6 0.77 -9.58 22.94
CA PRO A 6 -0.49 -9.77 22.24
C PRO A 6 -1.31 -8.47 22.16
N LEU A 7 -1.39 -7.72 23.25
CA LEU A 7 -2.08 -6.42 23.28
C LEU A 7 -1.39 -5.41 22.37
N ALA A 8 -0.06 -5.32 22.43
CA ALA A 8 0.70 -4.41 21.59
C ALA A 8 0.51 -4.71 20.08
N LYS A 9 0.51 -5.99 19.68
CA LYS A 9 0.23 -6.40 18.30
C LYS A 9 -1.19 -6.03 17.89
N ALA A 10 -2.18 -6.35 18.71
CA ALA A 10 -3.58 -6.04 18.42
C ALA A 10 -3.77 -4.53 18.22
N THR A 11 -3.26 -3.70 19.14
CA THR A 11 -3.40 -2.24 19.07
C THR A 11 -2.58 -1.62 17.93
N ALA A 12 -1.34 -2.09 17.70
CA ALA A 12 -0.49 -1.52 16.66
C ALA A 12 -0.94 -1.90 15.24
N CYS A 13 -1.53 -3.08 15.06
CA CYS A 13 -1.98 -3.59 13.76
C CYS A 13 -3.46 -3.30 13.47
N GLU A 14 -4.22 -2.71 14.42
CA GLU A 14 -5.65 -2.40 14.25
C GLU A 14 -5.89 -1.44 13.07
N LYS A 15 -4.98 -0.48 12.87
CA LYS A 15 -5.10 0.56 11.84
C LYS A 15 -3.92 0.52 10.88
N PRO A 16 -4.11 0.92 9.62
CA PRO A 16 -3.01 1.07 8.68
C PRO A 16 -2.02 2.13 9.18
N GLN A 17 -0.73 1.92 8.91
CA GLN A 17 0.34 2.81 9.37
C GLN A 17 0.97 3.58 8.21
N HIS A 18 1.10 4.89 8.36
CA HIS A 18 1.80 5.77 7.41
C HIS A 18 3.30 5.79 7.71
N ARG A 19 4.08 5.01 6.96
CA ARG A 19 5.52 4.83 7.22
C ARG A 19 6.30 4.67 5.92
N ALA A 20 7.60 4.93 5.99
CA ALA A 20 8.50 4.53 4.94
C ALA A 20 8.59 3.00 4.93
N VAL A 21 8.25 2.41 3.78
CA VAL A 21 8.44 0.99 3.49
C VAL A 21 9.71 0.90 2.64
N PRO A 22 10.74 0.17 3.08
CA PRO A 22 11.94 0.01 2.28
C PRO A 22 11.66 -0.97 1.12
N GLU A 23 12.34 -0.78 0.00
CA GLU A 23 12.12 -1.57 -1.21
C GLU A 23 12.45 -3.07 -1.01
N ASP A 24 13.46 -3.38 -0.18
CA ASP A 24 13.83 -4.75 0.20
C ASP A 24 12.79 -5.46 1.08
N GLY A 25 11.83 -4.71 1.62
CA GLY A 25 10.67 -5.21 2.34
C GLY A 25 9.53 -5.70 1.44
N LEU A 26 9.60 -5.47 0.13
CA LEU A 26 8.61 -5.95 -0.84
C LEU A 26 9.00 -7.35 -1.34
N PHE A 27 8.11 -8.33 -1.19
CA PHE A 27 8.37 -9.72 -1.58
C PHE A 27 7.69 -10.14 -2.89
N ALA A 28 6.92 -9.26 -3.50
CA ALA A 28 6.29 -9.45 -4.79
C ALA A 28 6.24 -8.10 -5.54
N PRO A 29 6.18 -8.12 -6.88
CA PRO A 29 5.92 -6.92 -7.67
C PRO A 29 4.58 -6.27 -7.27
N PRO A 30 4.46 -4.93 -7.41
CA PRO A 30 3.20 -4.26 -7.14
C PRO A 30 2.14 -4.63 -8.17
N THR A 31 0.89 -4.69 -7.71
CA THR A 31 -0.29 -4.91 -8.53
C THR A 31 -1.23 -3.72 -8.35
N GLU A 32 -1.76 -3.20 -9.45
CA GLU A 32 -2.71 -2.09 -9.42
C GLU A 32 -3.99 -2.53 -8.69
N LEU A 33 -4.32 -1.81 -7.62
CA LEU A 33 -5.54 -2.06 -6.84
C LEU A 33 -6.75 -1.39 -7.47
N PHE A 34 -6.57 -0.16 -7.94
CA PHE A 34 -7.64 0.72 -8.37
C PHE A 34 -7.06 1.87 -9.18
N SER A 35 -7.69 2.19 -10.31
CA SER A 35 -7.33 3.31 -11.17
C SER A 35 -8.54 4.21 -11.37
N LEU A 36 -8.29 5.52 -11.34
CA LEU A 36 -9.32 6.55 -11.46
C LEU A 36 -8.94 7.54 -12.56
N ASP A 37 -9.80 7.66 -13.56
CA ASP A 37 -9.76 8.77 -14.49
C ASP A 37 -10.50 9.97 -13.90
N LEU A 38 -9.74 10.98 -13.50
CA LEU A 38 -10.27 12.20 -12.88
C LEU A 38 -11.14 13.05 -13.83
N HIS A 39 -11.14 12.77 -15.14
CA HIS A 39 -12.04 13.44 -16.09
C HIS A 39 -13.44 12.84 -16.12
N THR A 40 -13.59 11.56 -15.76
CA THR A 40 -14.83 10.81 -15.95
C THR A 40 -15.42 10.19 -14.68
N VAL A 41 -14.62 10.12 -13.61
CA VAL A 41 -15.03 9.55 -12.32
C VAL A 41 -16.26 10.26 -11.73
N LYS A 42 -17.16 9.48 -11.15
CA LYS A 42 -18.35 9.97 -10.45
C LYS A 42 -18.30 9.63 -8.97
N ASP A 43 -19.05 10.38 -8.16
CA ASP A 43 -19.18 10.13 -6.72
C ASP A 43 -19.66 8.71 -6.39
N SER A 44 -20.43 8.08 -7.27
CA SER A 44 -20.87 6.69 -7.12
C SER A 44 -19.72 5.70 -7.09
N ASP A 45 -18.67 5.97 -7.87
CA ASP A 45 -17.55 5.07 -8.11
C ASP A 45 -16.58 5.09 -6.91
N LEU A 46 -16.59 6.19 -6.14
CA LEU A 46 -15.77 6.39 -4.95
C LEU A 46 -16.33 5.72 -3.69
N LYS A 47 -17.61 5.32 -3.70
CA LYS A 47 -18.27 4.78 -2.49
C LYS A 47 -17.76 3.40 -2.10
N ARG A 48 -17.44 2.55 -3.08
CA ARG A 48 -16.98 1.20 -2.87
C ARG A 48 -16.26 0.68 -4.11
N PHE A 49 -15.04 0.20 -3.93
CA PHE A 49 -14.33 -0.57 -4.94
C PHE A 49 -13.99 -1.96 -4.39
N ARG A 50 -13.70 -2.89 -5.30
CA ARG A 50 -13.20 -4.23 -4.98
C ARG A 50 -12.16 -4.59 -6.03
N ALA A 51 -11.05 -5.14 -5.57
CA ALA A 51 -9.98 -5.64 -6.42
C ALA A 51 -9.68 -7.10 -6.06
N GLU A 52 -9.33 -7.89 -7.07
CA GLU A 52 -8.81 -9.24 -6.88
C GLU A 52 -7.29 -9.21 -7.03
N LEU A 53 -6.59 -9.70 -6.01
CA LEU A 53 -5.13 -9.59 -5.93
C LEU A 53 -4.51 -10.98 -5.90
N LYS A 54 -3.46 -11.14 -6.70
CA LYS A 54 -2.62 -12.33 -6.72
C LYS A 54 -1.16 -11.90 -6.69
N PHE A 55 -0.40 -12.49 -5.77
CA PHE A 55 1.02 -12.26 -5.62
C PHE A 55 1.75 -13.60 -5.57
N ASP A 56 2.82 -13.72 -6.34
CA ASP A 56 3.73 -14.86 -6.27
C ASP A 56 4.89 -14.49 -5.33
N ILE A 57 5.00 -15.18 -4.20
CA ILE A 57 5.93 -14.84 -3.12
C ILE A 57 6.93 -15.99 -2.92
N PRO A 58 8.24 -15.70 -2.74
CA PRO A 58 9.24 -16.72 -2.44
C PRO A 58 8.93 -17.49 -1.14
N ALA A 59 9.06 -18.81 -1.18
CA ALA A 59 8.88 -19.65 0.00
C ALA A 59 9.91 -19.35 1.10
N GLY A 60 9.53 -19.58 2.37
CA GLY A 60 10.41 -19.40 3.53
C GLY A 60 10.53 -17.95 4.03
N ARG A 61 9.76 -17.02 3.47
CA ARG A 61 9.67 -15.64 3.96
C ARG A 61 8.45 -15.49 4.87
N ARG A 62 8.62 -14.75 5.97
CA ARG A 62 7.48 -14.35 6.81
C ARG A 62 6.84 -13.12 6.18
N LEU A 63 5.56 -13.20 5.85
CA LEU A 63 4.78 -12.06 5.37
C LEU A 63 4.14 -11.35 6.57
N ASP A 64 4.46 -10.08 6.76
CA ASP A 64 3.93 -9.29 7.87
C ASP A 64 2.66 -8.51 7.49
N GLY A 65 2.39 -8.34 6.20
CA GLY A 65 1.26 -7.54 5.74
C GLY A 65 1.33 -7.10 4.28
N PHE A 66 0.54 -6.10 3.93
CA PHE A 66 0.54 -5.42 2.64
C PHE A 66 1.07 -4.00 2.77
N ALA A 67 1.67 -3.48 1.69
CA ALA A 67 1.96 -2.08 1.53
C ALA A 67 1.15 -1.53 0.34
N SER A 68 0.69 -0.29 0.46
CA SER A 68 0.05 0.43 -0.63
C SER A 68 0.61 1.83 -0.74
N TRP A 69 0.54 2.35 -1.96
CA TRP A 69 0.90 3.69 -2.34
C TRP A 69 0.04 4.07 -3.55
N PHE A 70 0.22 5.27 -4.06
CA PHE A 70 -0.49 5.74 -5.24
C PHE A 70 0.47 6.44 -6.20
N ASP A 71 0.05 6.43 -7.46
CA ASP A 71 0.67 7.18 -8.53
C ASP A 71 -0.38 8.14 -9.12
N CYS A 72 0.05 9.33 -9.53
CA CYS A 72 -0.78 10.31 -10.21
C CYS A 72 -0.10 10.74 -11.51
N GLU A 73 -0.85 10.66 -12.61
CA GLU A 73 -0.43 11.14 -13.92
C GLU A 73 -1.05 12.51 -14.22
N PHE A 74 -0.24 13.44 -14.74
CA PHE A 74 -0.67 14.81 -15.04
C PHE A 74 -0.47 15.16 -16.52
N GLY A 75 -1.58 15.52 -17.18
CA GLY A 75 -1.62 16.09 -18.53
C GLY A 75 -1.28 15.11 -19.65
N GLU A 76 -1.36 15.58 -20.90
CA GLU A 76 -1.07 14.77 -22.10
C GLU A 76 0.42 14.37 -22.21
N ALA A 77 1.29 15.04 -21.47
CA ALA A 77 2.74 14.77 -21.45
C ALA A 77 3.12 13.63 -20.48
N GLY A 78 2.18 13.09 -19.71
CA GLY A 78 2.40 11.90 -18.87
C GLY A 78 3.34 12.14 -17.68
N TRP A 79 3.26 13.30 -17.03
CA TRP A 79 4.08 13.55 -15.84
C TRP A 79 3.61 12.66 -14.68
N LEU A 80 4.51 11.88 -14.10
CA LEU A 80 4.20 10.92 -13.06
C LEU A 80 4.69 11.40 -11.69
N LEU A 81 3.78 11.57 -10.76
CA LEU A 81 4.09 11.61 -9.33
C LEU A 81 3.85 10.22 -8.76
N SER A 82 4.91 9.52 -8.39
CA SER A 82 4.81 8.22 -7.73
C SER A 82 5.25 8.31 -6.26
N THR A 83 4.49 7.65 -5.39
CA THR A 83 4.83 7.48 -3.96
C THR A 83 5.36 6.08 -3.65
N ALA A 84 5.76 5.32 -4.68
CA ALA A 84 6.29 3.97 -4.55
C ALA A 84 7.57 3.93 -3.69
N PRO A 85 7.82 2.81 -2.98
CA PRO A 85 9.07 2.60 -2.23
C PRO A 85 10.37 2.75 -3.02
N SER A 86 10.33 2.53 -4.33
CA SER A 86 11.48 2.67 -5.23
C SER A 86 11.76 4.12 -5.66
N GLN A 87 10.91 5.07 -5.26
CA GLN A 87 11.02 6.49 -5.59
C GLN A 87 11.50 7.31 -4.39
N PRO A 88 12.03 8.54 -4.61
CA PRO A 88 12.37 9.43 -3.53
C PRO A 88 11.21 9.62 -2.54
N LEU A 89 11.51 9.54 -1.24
CA LEU A 89 10.49 9.56 -0.20
C LEU A 89 9.69 10.87 -0.21
N THR A 90 8.36 10.75 -0.30
CA THR A 90 7.43 11.87 -0.19
C THR A 90 6.86 12.00 1.23
N HIS A 91 6.17 13.11 1.51
CA HIS A 91 5.50 13.31 2.79
C HIS A 91 4.32 12.34 3.03
N TRP A 92 3.74 11.78 1.96
CA TRP A 92 2.71 10.74 2.05
C TRP A 92 3.26 9.40 2.56
N ARG A 93 4.56 9.15 2.33
CA ARG A 93 5.18 7.83 2.57
C ARG A 93 4.37 6.72 1.89
N GLN A 94 4.30 5.54 2.50
CA GLN A 94 3.42 4.45 2.11
C GLN A 94 2.49 4.07 3.26
N THR A 95 1.42 3.36 2.93
CA THR A 95 0.46 2.85 3.92
C THR A 95 0.64 1.34 4.08
N ALA A 96 1.04 0.91 5.28
CA ALA A 96 1.25 -0.49 5.62
C ALA A 96 0.06 -1.06 6.40
N PHE A 97 -0.41 -2.24 5.99
CA PHE A 97 -1.50 -3.00 6.61
C PHE A 97 -0.91 -4.30 7.15
N TYR A 98 -0.81 -4.43 8.46
CA TYR A 98 -0.22 -5.62 9.09
C TYR A 98 -1.25 -6.73 9.31
N PHE A 99 -0.82 -7.98 9.21
CA PHE A 99 -1.61 -9.12 9.65
C PHE A 99 -1.63 -9.20 11.18
N GLN A 100 -2.75 -9.71 11.72
CA GLN A 100 -2.93 -9.95 13.16
C GLN A 100 -2.51 -11.38 13.52
#